data_AF-A0A2Z4XWD5-F1
#
_entry.id   AF-A0A2Z4XWD5-F1
#
_cell.length_a   1.000
_cell.length_b   1.000
_cell.length_c   1.000
_cell.angle_alpha   90.00
_cell.angle_beta   90.00
_cell.angle_gamma   90.00
#
_symmetry.space_group_name_H-M   'P 1'
#
loop_
_entity.id
_entity.type
_entity.pdbx_description
1 polymer ?
#
loop_
_entity_poly.entity_id
_entity_poly.type
_entity_poly.pdbx_seq_one_letter_code
_entity_poly.pdbx_strand_id
1 'polypeptide(L)'
;MENIEKCRKNAKKYKFRFHLYKWLGNIYLLVFLVFLLNSMVIFCGQTALQGSYGSTASTVYNYLGKYSYPEYAYGFDKNGLIIMLISFLPVLFFVVLEKINGSKMRRLLAEIDIHDLEEERKNQQDRDREMSRPCD
;
A
#
# COMPACT_ATOMS: atom_id res chain seq x y z
N MET A 1 16.90 10.98 -28.25
CA MET A 1 16.12 11.77 -27.27
C MET A 1 14.69 11.24 -27.04
N GLU A 2 13.93 10.85 -28.08
CA GLU A 2 12.51 10.45 -27.97
C GLU A 2 12.24 9.25 -27.01
N ASN A 3 13.22 8.36 -26.83
CA ASN A 3 13.08 7.18 -25.97
C ASN A 3 13.12 7.51 -24.45
N ILE A 4 13.85 8.55 -24.05
CA ILE A 4 14.05 8.92 -22.64
C ILE A 4 12.85 9.70 -22.11
N GLU A 5 12.29 10.62 -22.89
CA GLU A 5 11.05 11.31 -22.52
C GLU A 5 9.91 10.32 -22.28
N LYS A 6 9.83 9.28 -23.12
CA LYS A 6 8.89 8.16 -22.93
C LYS A 6 9.17 7.41 -21.63
N CYS A 7 10.43 7.14 -21.30
CA CYS A 7 10.83 6.55 -20.02
C CYS A 7 10.46 7.44 -18.82
N ARG A 8 10.77 8.74 -18.85
CA ARG A 8 10.40 9.72 -17.82
C ARG A 8 8.89 9.81 -17.62
N LYS A 9 8.11 9.84 -18.71
CA LYS A 9 6.64 9.83 -18.68
C LYS A 9 6.10 8.53 -18.06
N ASN A 10 6.68 7.40 -18.40
CA ASN A 10 6.32 6.10 -17.83
C ASN A 10 6.68 6.01 -16.34
N ALA A 11 7.86 6.49 -15.93
CA ALA A 11 8.28 6.54 -14.54
C ALA A 11 7.30 7.37 -13.69
N LYS A 12 6.90 8.56 -14.16
CA LYS A 12 5.85 9.38 -13.51
C LYS A 12 4.52 8.64 -13.39
N LYS A 13 4.10 7.92 -14.44
CA LYS A 13 2.86 7.12 -14.43
C LYS A 13 2.91 5.99 -13.40
N TYR A 14 4.01 5.24 -13.34
CA TYR A 14 4.19 4.16 -12.36
C TYR A 14 4.33 4.69 -10.93
N LYS A 15 4.96 5.86 -10.74
CA LYS A 15 5.00 6.55 -9.44
C LYS A 15 3.61 6.94 -8.95
N PHE A 16 2.79 7.52 -9.81
CA PHE A 16 1.40 7.84 -9.46
C PHE A 16 0.60 6.58 -9.09
N ARG A 17 0.68 5.53 -9.91
CA ARG A 17 0.01 4.24 -9.64
C ARG A 17 0.48 3.62 -8.33
N PHE A 18 1.78 3.67 -8.04
CA PHE A 18 2.35 3.19 -6.78
C PHE A 18 1.71 3.89 -5.58
N HIS A 19 1.69 5.23 -5.58
CA HIS A 19 1.08 5.99 -4.48
C HIS A 19 -0.44 5.75 -4.37
N LEU A 20 -1.14 5.66 -5.50
CA LEU A 20 -2.57 5.39 -5.52
C LEU A 20 -2.89 4.02 -4.89
N TYR A 21 -2.20 2.95 -5.31
CA TYR A 21 -2.45 1.62 -4.76
C TYR A 21 -2.04 1.49 -3.30
N LYS A 22 -0.97 2.17 -2.88
CA LYS A 22 -0.59 2.26 -1.47
C LYS A 22 -1.69 2.92 -0.63
N TRP A 23 -2.24 4.03 -1.11
CA TRP A 23 -3.31 4.74 -0.41
C TRP A 23 -4.60 3.93 -0.36
N LEU A 24 -5.00 3.31 -1.47
CA LEU A 24 -6.15 2.41 -1.52
C LEU A 24 -5.96 1.23 -0.56
N GLY A 25 -4.81 0.56 -0.59
CA GLY A 25 -4.50 -0.54 0.33
C GLY A 25 -4.64 -0.15 1.80
N ASN A 26 -4.13 1.04 2.17
CA ASN A 26 -4.26 1.57 3.53
C ASN A 26 -5.70 1.87 3.93
N ILE A 27 -6.52 2.41 3.02
CA ILE A 27 -7.94 2.66 3.29
C ILE A 27 -8.68 1.35 3.52
N TYR A 28 -8.50 0.38 2.64
CA TYR A 28 -9.13 -0.93 2.79
C TYR A 28 -8.69 -1.62 4.08
N LEU A 29 -7.41 -1.49 4.44
CA LEU A 29 -6.90 -2.01 5.71
C LEU A 29 -7.56 -1.33 6.91
N LEU A 30 -7.70 0.00 6.87
CA LEU A 30 -8.35 0.75 7.95
C LEU A 30 -9.82 0.34 8.09
N VAL A 31 -10.55 0.26 6.98
CA VAL A 31 -11.95 -0.21 6.98
C VAL A 31 -12.02 -1.64 7.53
N PHE A 32 -11.17 -2.55 7.06
CA PHE A 32 -11.11 -3.92 7.57
C PHE A 32 -10.85 -3.97 9.09
N LEU A 33 -9.91 -3.18 9.60
CA LEU A 33 -9.61 -3.10 11.04
C LEU A 33 -10.80 -2.58 11.86
N VAL A 34 -11.56 -1.62 11.33
CA VAL A 34 -12.79 -1.12 11.98
C VAL A 34 -13.82 -2.24 12.08
N PHE A 35 -14.06 -2.99 11.01
CA PHE A 35 -14.97 -4.14 11.02
C PHE A 35 -14.49 -5.26 11.95
N LEU A 36 -13.19 -5.53 11.98
CA LEU A 36 -12.59 -6.52 12.88
C LEU A 36 -12.76 -6.11 14.34
N LEU A 37 -12.50 -4.83 14.67
CA LEU A 37 -12.69 -4.30 16.02
C LEU A 37 -14.16 -4.39 16.45
N ASN A 38 -15.09 -4.00 15.57
CA ASN A 38 -16.53 -4.14 15.79
C ASN A 38 -16.91 -5.60 16.10
N SER A 39 -16.38 -6.53 15.31
CA SER A 39 -16.58 -7.97 15.51
C SER A 39 -16.07 -8.44 16.88
N MET A 40 -14.86 -8.00 17.29
CA MET A 40 -14.27 -8.36 18.59
C MET A 40 -15.10 -7.83 19.77
N VAL A 41 -15.64 -6.61 19.67
CA VAL A 41 -16.50 -6.05 20.72
C VAL A 41 -17.79 -6.87 20.85
N ILE A 42 -18.44 -7.20 19.74
CA ILE A 42 -19.65 -8.04 19.74
C ILE A 42 -19.37 -9.43 20.31
N PHE A 43 -18.23 -10.04 19.94
CA PHE A 43 -17.80 -11.32 20.50
C PHE A 43 -17.56 -11.27 22.01
N CYS A 44 -16.97 -10.18 22.52
CA CYS A 44 -16.84 -9.96 23.96
C CYS A 44 -18.20 -9.90 24.65
N GLY A 45 -19.20 -9.26 24.05
CA GLY A 45 -20.58 -9.22 24.55
C GLY A 45 -21.22 -10.60 24.63
N GLN A 46 -21.10 -11.40 23.56
CA GLN A 46 -21.61 -12.78 23.55
C GLN A 46 -20.95 -13.65 24.62
N THR A 47 -19.63 -13.52 24.79
CA THR A 47 -18.88 -14.27 25.80
C THR A 47 -19.24 -13.81 27.22
N ALA A 48 -19.48 -12.52 27.43
CA ALA A 48 -19.92 -11.97 28.71
C ALA A 48 -21.31 -12.46 29.13
N LEU A 49 -22.22 -12.71 28.18
CA LEU A 49 -23.53 -13.32 28.44
C LEU A 49 -23.44 -14.79 28.87
N GLN A 50 -22.38 -15.49 28.45
CA GLN A 50 -22.13 -16.89 28.82
C GLN A 50 -21.25 -17.03 30.08
N GLY A 51 -20.57 -15.96 30.49
CA GLY A 51 -19.62 -15.92 31.60
C GLY A 51 -20.08 -15.08 32.80
N SER A 52 -19.19 -14.87 33.77
CA SER A 52 -19.47 -14.03 34.94
C SER A 52 -19.42 -12.53 34.59
N TYR A 53 -20.35 -11.75 35.15
CA TYR A 53 -20.56 -10.31 34.94
C TYR A 53 -19.33 -9.44 35.26
N GLY A 54 -18.32 -9.97 35.95
CA GLY A 54 -17.05 -9.29 36.29
C GLY A 54 -15.87 -9.56 35.34
N SER A 55 -16.08 -10.27 34.22
CA SER A 55 -14.99 -10.60 33.28
C SER A 55 -14.52 -9.38 32.47
N THR A 56 -13.26 -9.40 32.02
CA THR A 56 -12.69 -8.38 31.13
C THR A 56 -13.52 -8.18 29.86
N ALA A 57 -14.12 -9.25 29.34
CA ALA A 57 -15.02 -9.21 28.19
C ALA A 57 -16.29 -8.37 28.46
N SER A 58 -16.88 -8.50 29.66
CA SER A 58 -18.02 -7.68 30.07
C SER A 58 -17.65 -6.21 30.20
N THR A 59 -16.47 -5.91 30.75
CA THR A 59 -15.97 -4.54 30.85
C THR A 59 -15.82 -3.90 29.46
N VAL A 60 -15.14 -4.58 28.53
CA VAL A 60 -14.95 -4.11 27.16
C VAL A 60 -16.29 -3.86 26.46
N TYR A 61 -17.22 -4.81 26.57
CA TYR A 61 -18.54 -4.66 25.96
C TYR A 61 -19.38 -3.54 26.59
N ASN A 62 -19.33 -3.35 27.91
CA ASN A 62 -20.07 -2.26 28.56
C ASN A 62 -19.56 -0.87 28.13
N TYR A 63 -18.26 -0.72 27.89
CA TYR A 63 -17.70 0.56 27.42
C TYR A 63 -17.94 0.79 25.92
N LEU A 64 -17.73 -0.23 25.08
CA LEU A 64 -17.69 -0.08 23.62
C LEU A 64 -18.94 -0.58 22.90
N GLY A 65 -19.74 -1.44 23.53
CA GLY A 65 -20.89 -2.09 22.92
C GLY A 65 -21.96 -1.12 22.41
N LYS A 66 -22.16 0.02 23.10
CA LYS A 66 -23.06 1.09 22.63
C LYS A 66 -22.63 1.76 21.32
N TYR A 67 -21.39 1.59 20.91
CA TYR A 67 -20.83 2.10 19.65
C TYR A 67 -20.60 1.00 18.62
N SER A 68 -20.99 -0.23 18.94
CA SER A 68 -20.87 -1.38 18.04
C SER A 68 -22.14 -1.59 17.24
N TYR A 69 -21.98 -2.15 16.05
CA TYR A 69 -23.05 -2.42 15.09
C TYR A 69 -23.05 -3.92 14.75
N PRO A 70 -23.88 -4.74 15.43
CA PRO A 70 -23.89 -6.20 15.26
C PRO A 70 -24.06 -6.66 13.81
N GLU A 71 -24.83 -5.91 13.01
CA GLU A 71 -25.09 -6.18 11.59
C GLU A 71 -23.84 -6.09 10.70
N TYR A 72 -22.79 -5.41 11.17
CA TYR A 72 -21.51 -5.26 10.48
C TYR A 72 -20.38 -6.06 11.13
N ALA A 73 -20.71 -6.95 12.07
CA ALA A 73 -19.73 -7.83 12.71
C ALA A 73 -19.57 -9.13 11.91
N TYR A 74 -18.33 -9.57 11.74
CA TYR A 74 -18.03 -10.94 11.34
C TYR A 74 -18.33 -11.88 12.50
N GLY A 75 -18.92 -13.03 12.19
CA GLY A 75 -18.99 -14.14 13.13
C GLY A 75 -17.61 -14.75 13.38
N PHE A 76 -17.35 -15.23 14.60
CA PHE A 76 -16.18 -16.08 14.91
C PHE A 76 -16.50 -17.56 14.75
N ASP A 77 -17.34 -17.89 13.78
CA ASP A 77 -17.63 -19.25 13.32
C ASP A 77 -16.88 -19.53 12.01
N LYS A 78 -16.98 -20.77 11.50
CA LYS A 78 -16.29 -21.15 10.25
C LYS A 78 -16.65 -20.23 9.09
N ASN A 79 -17.92 -19.82 8.97
CA ASN A 79 -18.38 -18.98 7.88
C ASN A 79 -17.89 -17.53 8.03
N GLY A 80 -17.98 -16.95 9.22
CA GLY A 80 -17.51 -15.59 9.47
C GLY A 80 -15.99 -15.45 9.33
N LEU A 81 -15.20 -16.46 9.71
CA LEU A 81 -13.77 -16.50 9.45
C LEU A 81 -13.45 -16.52 7.95
N ILE A 82 -14.21 -17.28 7.15
CA ILE A 82 -14.05 -17.29 5.69
C ILE A 82 -14.37 -15.91 5.10
N ILE A 83 -15.47 -15.28 5.53
CA ILE A 83 -15.86 -13.95 5.06
C ILE A 83 -14.79 -12.92 5.45
N MET A 84 -14.24 -13.00 6.66
CA MET A 84 -13.16 -12.13 7.13
C MET A 84 -11.90 -12.27 6.26
N LEU A 85 -11.51 -13.50 5.91
CA LEU A 85 -10.38 -13.75 4.99
C LEU A 85 -10.64 -13.19 3.59
N ILE A 86 -11.83 -13.41 3.03
CA ILE A 86 -12.23 -12.86 1.72
C ILE A 86 -12.20 -11.33 1.76
N SER A 87 -12.68 -10.73 2.84
CA SER A 87 -12.69 -9.27 3.03
C SER A 87 -11.29 -8.66 3.09
N PHE A 88 -10.27 -9.46 3.42
CA PHE A 88 -8.87 -9.04 3.42
C PHE A 88 -8.19 -9.13 2.04
N LEU A 89 -8.75 -9.90 1.09
CA LEU A 89 -8.17 -10.06 -0.25
C LEU A 89 -7.91 -8.74 -1.00
N PRO A 90 -8.79 -7.72 -0.95
CA PRO A 90 -8.52 -6.43 -1.58
C PRO A 90 -7.24 -5.77 -1.05
N VAL A 91 -6.96 -5.87 0.26
CA VAL A 91 -5.73 -5.33 0.87
C VAL A 91 -4.51 -6.02 0.26
N LEU A 92 -4.52 -7.35 0.21
CA LEU A 92 -3.44 -8.13 -0.40
C LEU A 92 -3.24 -7.79 -1.87
N PHE A 93 -4.33 -7.65 -2.63
CA PHE A 93 -4.29 -7.27 -4.04
C PHE A 93 -3.61 -5.90 -4.24
N PHE A 94 -3.96 -4.90 -3.44
CA PHE A 94 -3.33 -3.58 -3.51
C PHE A 94 -1.86 -3.60 -3.11
N VAL A 95 -1.48 -4.39 -2.10
CA VAL A 95 -0.06 -4.57 -1.71
C VAL A 95 0.75 -5.19 -2.85
N VAL A 96 0.19 -6.19 -3.54
CA VAL A 96 0.85 -6.81 -4.71
C VAL A 96 0.99 -5.80 -5.84
N LEU A 97 -0.06 -5.02 -6.15
CA LEU A 97 0.00 -3.97 -7.16
C LEU A 97 1.01 -2.88 -6.80
N GLU A 98 1.06 -2.45 -5.54
CA GLU A 98 2.08 -1.52 -5.04
C GLU A 98 3.48 -2.08 -5.34
N LYS A 99 3.75 -3.34 -5.00
CA LYS A 99 5.05 -3.97 -5.21
C LYS A 99 5.44 -4.04 -6.70
N ILE A 100 4.51 -4.45 -7.56
CA ILE A 100 4.74 -4.54 -9.02
C ILE A 100 5.04 -3.15 -9.60
N ASN A 101 4.23 -2.15 -9.28
CA ASN A 101 4.40 -0.79 -9.81
C ASN A 101 5.68 -0.14 -9.25
N GLY A 102 6.00 -0.36 -7.97
CA GLY A 102 7.24 0.10 -7.36
C GLY A 102 8.48 -0.51 -8.01
N SER A 103 8.43 -1.81 -8.36
CA SER A 103 9.52 -2.46 -9.09
C SER A 103 9.71 -1.88 -10.49
N LYS A 104 8.62 -1.66 -11.24
CA LYS A 104 8.68 -1.04 -12.57
C LYS A 104 9.19 0.40 -12.52
N MET A 105 8.76 1.16 -11.52
CA MET A 105 9.24 2.52 -11.27
C MET A 105 10.75 2.55 -11.03
N ARG A 106 11.26 1.72 -10.11
CA ARG A 106 12.71 1.66 -9.81
C ARG A 106 13.55 1.29 -11.03
N ARG A 107 13.09 0.33 -11.84
CA ARG A 107 13.78 -0.05 -13.08
C ARG A 107 13.87 1.11 -14.07
N LEU A 108 12.77 1.85 -14.27
CA LEU A 108 12.76 2.99 -15.18
C LEU A 108 13.60 4.17 -14.65
N LEU A 109 13.62 4.39 -13.34
CA LEU A 109 14.49 5.42 -12.74
C LEU A 109 15.97 5.08 -12.94
N ALA A 110 16.37 3.83 -12.72
CA ALA A 110 17.74 3.40 -12.97
C ALA A 110 18.15 3.57 -14.45
N GLU A 111 17.24 3.32 -15.39
CA GLU A 111 17.50 3.53 -16.83
C GLU A 111 17.65 5.01 -17.18
N ILE A 112 16.91 5.90 -16.50
CA ILE A 112 17.07 7.35 -16.66
C ILE A 112 18.42 7.80 -16.08
N ASP A 113 18.79 7.33 -14.89
CA ASP A 113 20.05 7.71 -14.24
C ASP A 113 21.27 7.30 -15.09
N ILE A 114 21.25 6.09 -15.68
CA ILE A 114 22.32 5.62 -16.59
C ILE A 114 22.42 6.53 -17.82
N HIS A 115 21.28 6.91 -18.41
CA HIS A 115 21.28 7.76 -19.58
C HIS A 115 21.79 9.18 -19.27
N ASP A 116 21.37 9.76 -18.15
CA ASP A 116 21.82 11.08 -17.72
C ASP A 116 23.34 11.08 -17.46
N LEU A 117 23.88 10.01 -16.86
CA LEU A 117 25.33 9.80 -16.71
C LEU A 117 26.09 9.67 -18.05
N GLU A 118 25.51 9.00 -19.05
CA GLU A 118 26.11 8.89 -20.38
C GLU A 118 26.13 10.23 -21.13
N GLU A 119 25.07 11.04 -21.00
CA GLU A 119 25.02 12.40 -21.56
C GLU A 119 26.05 13.32 -20.90
N GLU A 120 26.20 13.28 -19.57
CA GLU A 120 27.22 14.05 -18.87
C GLU A 120 28.64 13.68 -19.34
N ARG A 121 28.94 12.38 -19.50
CA ARG A 121 30.24 11.93 -20.00
C ARG A 121 30.51 12.38 -21.44
N LYS A 122 29.51 12.34 -22.32
CA LYS A 122 29.66 12.83 -23.71
C LYS A 122 29.94 14.33 -23.74
N ASN A 123 29.15 15.11 -22.99
CA ASN A 123 29.34 16.55 -22.89
C ASN A 123 30.71 16.93 -22.27
N GLN A 124 31.25 16.09 -21.39
CA GLN A 124 32.60 16.26 -20.85
C GLN A 124 33.66 15.99 -21.95
N GLN A 125 33.54 14.87 -22.67
CA GLN A 125 34.46 14.53 -23.76
C GLN A 125 34.47 15.55 -24.90
N ASP A 126 33.31 16.11 -25.25
CA ASP A 126 33.22 17.14 -26.29
C ASP A 126 33.89 18.44 -25.84
N ARG A 127 33.74 18.83 -24.56
CA ARG A 127 34.47 19.98 -23.98
C ARG A 127 35.98 19.75 -23.94
N ASP A 128 36.42 18.56 -23.57
CA ASP A 128 37.85 18.22 -23.54
C ASP A 128 38.44 18.23 -24.97
N ARG A 129 37.68 17.74 -25.97
CA ARG A 129 38.08 17.82 -27.38
C ARG A 129 38.20 19.25 -27.88
N GLU A 130 37.25 20.12 -27.54
CA GLU A 130 37.31 21.54 -27.92
C GLU A 130 38.52 22.25 -27.30
N MET A 131 38.84 21.99 -26.02
CA MET A 131 40.03 22.56 -25.38
C MET A 131 41.36 22.00 -25.93
N SER A 132 41.34 20.80 -26.52
CA SER A 132 42.52 20.18 -27.13
C SER A 132 42.74 20.54 -28.61
N ARG A 133 41.83 21.31 -29.24
CA ARG A 133 42.05 21.80 -30.60
C ARG A 133 43.19 22.83 -30.58
N PRO A 134 44.24 22.66 -31.39
CA PRO A 134 45.31 23.65 -31.48
C PRO A 134 44.72 25.00 -31.91
N CYS A 135 45.14 26.08 -31.27
CA CYS A 135 44.89 27.42 -31.79
C CYS A 135 45.67 27.57 -33.09
N ASP A 136 44.95 27.72 -34.20
CA ASP A 136 45.53 28.13 -35.49
C ASP A 136 46.23 29.50 -35.38
#